data_AF-A0A964Y686-F1
#
_entry.id   AF-A0A964Y686-F1
#
_cell.length_a   1.000
_cell.length_b   1.000
_cell.length_c   1.000
_cell.angle_alpha   90.00
_cell.angle_beta   90.00
_cell.angle_gamma   90.00
#
_symmetry.space_group_name_H-M   'P 1'
#
loop_
_entity.id
_entity.type
_entity.pdbx_description
1 polymer ?
#
loop_
_entity_poly.entity_id
_entity_poly.type
_entity_poly.pdbx_seq_one_letter_code
_entity_poly.pdbx_strand_id
1 'polypeptide(L)'
;MNINEFIQSVVITSEDLEHLGEVGYTDGMSKILTKAMRGIETTERPMHCTDVKRETIYVRKDDAWKKDDDSEETKRLIQHIAHKNYKALMEWRNEHPEHAEPDTADYEAWYSISRNMCNTDPSALKKLIRHLALTTAVEKNQLIT
;
A
#
# COMPACT_ATOMS: atom_id res chain seq x y z
N MET A 1 -1.55 -2.48 -17.37
CA MET A 1 -0.56 -2.96 -16.39
C MET A 1 -1.14 -4.14 -15.61
N ASN A 2 -0.35 -5.19 -15.39
CA ASN A 2 -0.69 -6.30 -14.51
C ASN A 2 -0.34 -5.97 -13.04
N ILE A 3 -1.02 -6.61 -12.07
CA ILE A 3 -0.82 -6.33 -10.65
C ILE A 3 0.62 -6.54 -10.17
N ASN A 4 1.35 -7.50 -10.74
CA ASN A 4 2.76 -7.73 -10.39
C ASN A 4 3.67 -6.59 -10.88
N GLU A 5 3.42 -6.07 -12.08
CA GLU A 5 4.15 -4.92 -12.64
C GLU A 5 3.88 -3.67 -11.80
N PHE A 6 2.63 -3.48 -11.39
CA PHE A 6 2.25 -2.41 -10.47
C PHE A 6 2.97 -2.52 -9.13
N ILE A 7 2.96 -3.69 -8.49
CA ILE A 7 3.68 -3.91 -7.23
C ILE A 7 5.15 -3.53 -7.41
N GLN A 8 5.78 -3.89 -8.53
CA GLN A 8 7.17 -3.56 -8.82
C GLN A 8 7.38 -2.05 -9.01
N SER A 9 6.46 -1.35 -9.68
CA SER A 9 6.58 0.09 -9.96
C SER A 9 6.40 1.00 -8.74
N VAL A 10 5.77 0.54 -7.65
CA VAL A 10 5.62 1.34 -6.43
C VAL A 10 6.98 1.66 -5.80
N VAL A 11 7.31 2.94 -5.70
CA VAL A 11 8.48 3.45 -4.98
C VAL A 11 8.02 4.00 -3.63
N ILE A 12 8.71 3.58 -2.56
CA ILE A 12 8.49 4.09 -1.20
C ILE A 12 9.56 5.15 -0.93
N THR A 13 9.14 6.34 -0.54
CA THR A 13 10.05 7.48 -0.26
C THR A 13 10.27 7.66 1.24
N SER A 14 11.31 8.38 1.63
CA SER A 14 11.56 8.74 3.04
C SER A 14 10.36 9.47 3.67
N GLU A 15 9.73 10.40 2.93
CA GLU A 15 8.51 11.09 3.36
C GLU A 15 7.35 10.12 3.62
N ASP A 16 7.21 9.06 2.82
CA ASP A 16 6.17 8.06 3.03
C ASP A 16 6.41 7.27 4.33
N LEU A 17 7.68 6.97 4.65
CA LEU A 17 8.07 6.29 5.88
C LEU A 17 7.86 7.17 7.11
N GLU A 18 8.38 8.40 7.09
CA GLU A 18 8.25 9.38 8.16
C GLU A 18 6.77 9.63 8.48
N HIS A 19 5.95 9.84 7.45
CA HIS A 19 4.52 9.99 7.62
C HIS A 19 3.88 8.75 8.24
N LEU A 20 4.27 7.53 7.81
CA LEU A 20 3.79 6.30 8.42
C LEU A 20 4.17 6.21 9.91
N GLY A 21 5.37 6.67 10.29
CA GLY A 21 5.78 6.81 11.68
C GLY A 21 4.86 7.74 12.46
N GLU A 22 4.50 8.89 11.89
CA GLU A 22 3.64 9.89 12.54
C GLU A 22 2.19 9.44 12.72
N VAL A 23 1.56 8.87 11.69
CA VAL A 23 0.11 8.58 11.69
C VAL A 23 -0.23 7.13 12.01
N GLY A 24 0.77 6.26 12.06
CA GLY A 24 0.60 4.83 12.32
C GLY A 24 0.29 3.99 11.09
N TYR A 25 0.31 2.67 11.28
CA TYR A 25 0.27 1.68 10.19
C TYR A 25 -0.89 1.87 9.21
N THR A 26 -2.14 1.94 9.70
CA THR A 26 -3.32 1.93 8.82
C THR A 26 -3.39 3.17 7.95
N ASP A 27 -3.15 4.35 8.51
CA ASP A 27 -3.25 5.60 7.78
C ASP A 27 -2.03 5.81 6.88
N GLY A 28 -0.83 5.45 7.35
CA GLY A 28 0.39 5.48 6.55
C GLY A 28 0.32 4.57 5.33
N MET A 29 -0.07 3.30 5.52
CA MET A 29 -0.29 2.35 4.42
C MET A 29 -1.39 2.83 3.47
N SER A 30 -2.47 3.42 4.00
CA SER A 30 -3.55 3.98 3.17
C SER A 30 -3.04 5.11 2.27
N LYS A 31 -2.20 6.01 2.79
CA LYS A 31 -1.57 7.09 1.99
C LYS A 31 -0.68 6.53 0.89
N ILE A 32 0.20 5.58 1.22
CA ILE A 32 1.11 4.93 0.25
C ILE A 32 0.32 4.26 -0.87
N LEU A 33 -0.67 3.44 -0.52
CA LEU A 33 -1.51 2.72 -1.48
C LEU A 33 -2.31 3.68 -2.37
N THR A 34 -2.86 4.75 -1.79
CA THR A 34 -3.57 5.78 -2.56
C THR A 34 -2.65 6.54 -3.50
N LYS A 35 -1.46 6.95 -3.04
CA LYS A 35 -0.45 7.62 -3.86
C LYS A 35 -0.07 6.74 -5.07
N ALA A 36 0.21 5.46 -4.83
CA ALA A 36 0.52 4.50 -5.87
C ALA A 36 -0.62 4.29 -6.88
N MET A 37 -1.86 4.10 -6.41
CA MET A 37 -3.01 3.86 -7.29
C MET A 37 -3.42 5.11 -8.08
N ARG A 38 -3.38 6.29 -7.45
CA ARG A 38 -3.77 7.55 -8.11
C ARG A 38 -2.71 8.08 -9.06
N GLY A 39 -1.45 7.65 -8.93
CA GLY A 39 -0.39 7.94 -9.90
C GLY A 39 -0.57 7.22 -11.25
N ILE A 40 -1.63 6.41 -11.41
CA ILE A 40 -1.92 5.67 -12.63
C ILE A 40 -3.31 6.06 -13.14
N GLU A 41 -3.39 6.30 -14.45
CA GLU A 41 -4.65 6.54 -15.14
C GLU A 41 -5.63 5.40 -14.93
N THR A 42 -6.92 5.73 -14.78
CA THR A 42 -7.95 4.76 -14.37
C THR A 42 -7.97 3.52 -15.27
N THR A 43 -7.80 3.67 -16.58
CA THR A 43 -7.77 2.56 -17.57
C THR A 43 -6.54 1.67 -17.47
N GLU A 44 -5.46 2.17 -16.87
CA GLU A 44 -4.19 1.43 -16.72
C GLU A 44 -4.02 0.80 -15.35
N ARG A 45 -4.84 1.20 -14.36
CA ARG A 45 -4.82 0.63 -13.01
C ARG A 45 -5.04 -0.88 -13.06
N PRO A 46 -4.25 -1.67 -12.32
CA PRO A 46 -4.37 -3.13 -12.32
C PRO A 46 -5.51 -3.64 -11.43
N MET A 47 -6.29 -2.75 -10.81
CA MET A 47 -7.31 -3.09 -9.81
C MET A 47 -8.47 -2.11 -9.91
N HIS A 48 -9.69 -2.64 -9.93
CA HIS A 48 -10.94 -1.87 -9.96
C HIS A 48 -11.97 -2.48 -9.00
N CYS A 49 -12.74 -1.63 -8.34
CA CYS A 49 -13.89 -2.04 -7.53
C CYS A 49 -15.19 -1.60 -8.20
N THR A 50 -16.11 -2.54 -8.44
CA THR A 50 -17.41 -2.25 -9.10
C THR A 50 -18.59 -2.19 -8.17
N ASP A 51 -18.46 -2.79 -6.98
CA ASP A 51 -19.45 -2.70 -5.91
C ASP A 51 -18.72 -2.50 -4.59
N VAL A 52 -18.63 -1.24 -4.18
CA VAL A 52 -17.95 -0.80 -2.97
C VAL A 52 -18.63 -1.33 -1.70
N LYS A 53 -19.95 -1.57 -1.71
CA LYS A 53 -20.69 -2.09 -0.55
C LYS A 53 -20.36 -3.56 -0.30
N ARG A 54 -20.15 -4.31 -1.38
CA ARG A 54 -19.80 -5.74 -1.36
C ARG A 54 -18.31 -6.00 -1.57
N GLU A 55 -17.50 -4.95 -1.67
CA GLU A 55 -16.06 -5.00 -1.94
C GLU A 55 -15.73 -5.90 -3.16
N THR A 56 -16.54 -5.80 -4.22
CA THR A 56 -16.35 -6.60 -5.44
C THR A 56 -15.21 -6.00 -6.26
N ILE A 57 -14.00 -6.51 -6.02
CA ILE A 57 -12.75 -6.10 -6.64
C ILE A 57 -12.40 -7.05 -7.80
N TYR A 58 -11.90 -6.48 -8.88
CA TYR A 58 -11.29 -7.17 -10.00
C TYR A 58 -9.84 -6.72 -10.12
N VAL A 59 -8.95 -7.67 -10.42
CA VAL A 59 -7.52 -7.45 -10.58
C VAL A 59 -7.09 -7.95 -11.95
N ARG A 60 -6.26 -7.17 -12.64
CA ARG A 60 -5.64 -7.56 -13.91
C ARG A 60 -4.38 -8.37 -13.61
N LYS A 61 -4.41 -9.65 -13.97
CA LYS A 61 -3.33 -10.62 -13.74
C LYS A 61 -3.24 -11.57 -14.92
N ASP A 62 -2.03 -11.77 -15.43
CA ASP A 62 -1.76 -12.56 -16.65
C ASP A 62 -2.56 -12.03 -17.85
N ASP A 63 -2.59 -10.71 -18.00
CA ASP A 63 -3.31 -9.96 -19.05
C ASP A 63 -4.84 -10.15 -19.08
N ALA A 64 -5.41 -10.73 -18.02
CA ALA A 64 -6.83 -10.94 -17.87
C ALA A 64 -7.38 -10.32 -16.58
N TRP A 65 -8.61 -9.81 -16.65
CA TRP A 65 -9.35 -9.40 -15.46
C TRP A 65 -9.90 -10.62 -14.73
N LYS A 66 -9.54 -10.76 -13.46
CA LYS A 66 -10.03 -11.83 -12.57
C LYS A 66 -10.69 -11.18 -11.36
N LYS A 67 -11.80 -11.76 -10.89
CA LYS A 67 -12.40 -11.33 -9.63
C LYS A 67 -11.45 -11.70 -8.49
N ASP A 68 -11.27 -10.80 -7.54
CA ASP A 68 -10.43 -11.02 -6.37
C ASP A 68 -11.25 -11.68 -5.25
N ASP A 69 -11.48 -12.99 -5.39
CA ASP A 69 -12.22 -13.76 -4.39
C ASP A 69 -11.46 -13.79 -3.05
N ASP A 70 -12.20 -13.62 -1.96
CA ASP A 70 -11.67 -13.49 -0.59
C ASP A 70 -10.57 -12.41 -0.41
N SER A 71 -10.48 -11.46 -1.34
CA SER A 71 -9.47 -10.40 -1.40
C SER A 71 -8.03 -10.93 -1.40
N GLU A 72 -7.77 -12.11 -1.96
CA GLU A 72 -6.45 -12.76 -1.96
C GLU A 72 -5.37 -11.88 -2.61
N GLU A 73 -5.63 -11.35 -3.80
CA GLU A 73 -4.70 -10.49 -4.54
C GLU A 73 -4.54 -9.13 -3.85
N THR A 74 -5.60 -8.58 -3.28
CA THR A 74 -5.53 -7.33 -2.50
C THR A 74 -4.68 -7.53 -1.24
N LYS A 75 -4.84 -8.65 -0.51
CA LYS A 75 -4.01 -8.98 0.65
C LYS A 75 -2.54 -9.15 0.24
N ARG A 76 -2.29 -9.83 -0.89
CA ARG A 76 -0.96 -10.01 -1.45
C ARG A 76 -0.31 -8.67 -1.79
N LEU A 77 -1.03 -7.76 -2.44
CA LEU A 77 -0.57 -6.39 -2.70
C LEU A 77 -0.15 -5.69 -1.40
N ILE A 78 -1.02 -5.65 -0.40
CA ILE A 78 -0.75 -4.97 0.89
C ILE A 78 0.51 -5.53 1.55
N GLN A 79 0.67 -6.86 1.58
CA GLN A 79 1.87 -7.50 2.14
C GLN A 79 3.14 -7.15 1.37
N HIS A 80 3.09 -7.09 0.04
CA HIS A 80 4.25 -6.71 -0.76
C HIS A 80 4.66 -5.25 -0.53
N ILE A 81 3.69 -4.34 -0.40
CA ILE A 81 3.97 -2.94 -0.05
C ILE A 81 4.55 -2.83 1.36
N ALA A 82 4.03 -3.58 2.34
CA ALA A 82 4.62 -3.63 3.68
C ALA A 82 6.08 -4.14 3.66
N HIS A 83 6.39 -5.16 2.87
CA HIS A 83 7.78 -5.61 2.66
C HIS A 83 8.65 -4.56 1.97
N LYS A 84 8.09 -3.78 1.04
CA LYS A 84 8.81 -2.65 0.43
C LYS A 84 9.10 -1.56 1.45
N ASN A 85 8.18 -1.25 2.36
CA ASN A 85 8.43 -0.30 3.45
C ASN A 85 9.61 -0.74 4.32
N TYR A 86 9.67 -2.03 4.68
CA TYR A 86 10.81 -2.55 5.42
C TYR A 86 12.14 -2.32 4.68
N LYS A 87 12.20 -2.65 3.39
CA LYS A 87 13.40 -2.42 2.57
C LYS A 87 13.78 -0.95 2.50
N ALA A 88 12.81 -0.07 2.26
CA ALA A 88 13.02 1.37 2.21
C ALA A 88 13.52 1.92 3.56
N LEU A 89 13.02 1.42 4.70
CA LEU A 89 13.56 1.77 6.00
C LEU A 89 15.01 1.32 6.17
N MET A 90 15.38 0.16 5.62
CA MET A 90 16.78 -0.28 5.66
C MET A 90 17.70 0.69 4.91
N GLU A 91 17.23 1.23 3.78
CA GLU A 91 17.94 2.23 2.96
C GLU A 91 17.96 3.61 3.62
N TRP A 92 16.85 4.04 4.21
CA TRP A 92 16.70 5.31 4.94
C TRP A 92 17.78 5.47 6.03
N ARG A 93 18.17 4.38 6.71
CA ARG A 93 19.23 4.38 7.74
C ARG A 93 20.62 4.73 7.20
N ASN A 94 20.87 4.60 5.90
CA ASN A 94 22.15 4.99 5.31
C ASN A 94 22.31 6.52 5.26
N GLU A 95 21.19 7.24 5.18
CA GLU A 95 21.13 8.71 5.17
C GLU A 95 20.99 9.30 6.59
N HIS A 96 20.65 8.45 7.57
CA HIS A 96 20.40 8.80 8.97
C HIS A 96 21.31 7.98 9.90
N PRO A 97 22.62 8.28 9.94
CA PRO A 97 23.60 7.45 10.64
C PRO A 97 23.40 7.41 12.16
N GLU A 98 22.70 8.40 12.75
CA GLU A 98 22.44 8.49 14.18
C GLU A 98 21.20 7.70 14.62
N HIS A 99 20.51 6.98 13.72
CA HIS A 99 19.30 6.23 14.03
C HIS A 99 19.46 5.15 15.12
N ALA A 100 20.70 4.74 15.40
CA ALA A 100 21.04 3.76 16.43
C ALA A 100 21.45 4.41 17.77
N GLU A 101 21.63 5.73 17.80
CA GLU A 101 22.04 6.50 18.96
C GLU A 101 20.80 7.05 19.69
N PRO A 102 20.50 6.58 20.92
CA PRO A 102 19.33 7.03 21.66
C PRO A 102 19.28 8.56 21.84
N ASP A 103 18.07 9.09 22.01
CA ASP A 103 17.80 10.52 22.24
C ASP A 103 18.21 11.46 21.08
N THR A 104 18.52 10.92 19.89
CA THR A 104 18.71 11.69 18.66
C THR A 104 17.43 11.80 17.84
N ALA A 105 17.34 12.81 16.98
CA ALA A 105 16.19 12.96 16.08
C ALA A 105 16.06 11.76 15.11
N ASP A 106 17.19 11.23 14.63
CA ASP A 106 17.21 10.07 13.75
C ASP A 106 16.69 8.81 14.47
N TYR A 107 17.06 8.61 15.74
CA TYR A 107 16.57 7.49 16.54
C TYR A 107 15.06 7.58 16.77
N GLU A 108 14.55 8.76 17.14
CA GLU A 108 13.12 8.97 17.36
C GLU A 108 12.32 8.72 16.08
N ALA A 109 12.81 9.21 14.93
CA ALA A 109 12.20 8.93 13.63
C ALA A 109 12.22 7.43 13.31
N TRP A 110 13.39 6.78 13.39
CA TRP A 110 13.53 5.35 13.12
C TRP A 110 12.65 4.49 14.04
N TYR A 111 12.60 4.81 15.33
CA TYR A 111 11.80 4.10 16.32
C TYR A 111 10.31 4.23 16.00
N SER A 112 9.85 5.45 15.72
CA SER A 112 8.47 5.73 15.34
C SER A 112 8.05 4.98 14.08
N ILE A 113 8.87 5.03 13.02
CA ILE A 113 8.62 4.31 11.77
C ILE A 113 8.58 2.80 12.03
N SER A 114 9.60 2.26 12.69
CA SER A 114 9.74 0.83 12.97
C SER A 114 8.56 0.27 13.76
N ARG A 115 8.12 1.00 14.79
CA ARG A 115 6.99 0.62 15.65
C ARG A 115 5.68 0.56 14.86
N ASN A 116 5.51 1.44 13.88
CA ASN A 116 4.29 1.58 13.09
C ASN A 116 4.32 0.81 11.76
N MET A 117 5.37 0.05 11.48
CA MET A 117 5.57 -0.60 10.17
C MET A 117 4.75 -1.87 9.96
N CYS A 118 4.25 -2.47 11.05
CA CYS A 118 3.41 -3.66 11.02
C CYS A 118 2.21 -3.50 11.95
N ASN A 119 1.10 -4.15 11.61
CA ASN A 119 -0.05 -4.28 12.50
C ASN A 119 -0.63 -5.69 12.37
N THR A 120 -0.73 -6.40 13.50
CA THR A 120 -1.24 -7.77 13.57
C THR A 120 -2.75 -7.83 13.83
N ASP A 121 -3.40 -6.71 14.12
CA ASP A 121 -4.86 -6.63 14.27
C ASP A 121 -5.52 -6.91 12.90
N PRO A 122 -6.34 -7.97 12.78
CA PRO A 122 -7.09 -8.26 11.56
C PRO A 122 -7.95 -7.09 11.06
N SER A 123 -8.36 -6.19 11.97
CA SER A 123 -9.14 -4.99 11.64
C SER A 123 -8.35 -4.02 10.74
N ALA A 124 -7.03 -3.94 10.90
CA ALA A 124 -6.17 -3.08 10.09
C ALA A 124 -6.18 -3.53 8.62
N LEU A 125 -6.05 -4.83 8.37
CA LEU A 125 -6.12 -5.39 7.02
C LEU A 125 -7.49 -5.12 6.38
N LYS A 126 -8.58 -5.33 7.13
CA LYS A 126 -9.93 -5.05 6.66
C LYS A 126 -10.12 -3.57 6.27
N LYS A 127 -9.60 -2.64 7.07
CA LYS A 127 -9.63 -1.20 6.76
C LYS A 127 -8.87 -0.88 5.48
N LEU A 128 -7.70 -1.48 5.26
CA LEU A 128 -6.90 -1.28 4.05
C LEU A 128 -7.58 -1.83 2.79
N ILE A 129 -8.20 -3.01 2.87
CA ILE A 129 -9.00 -3.57 1.77
C ILE A 129 -10.16 -2.63 1.43
N ARG A 130 -10.91 -2.18 2.45
CA ARG A 130 -12.02 -1.23 2.27
C ARG A 130 -11.56 0.08 1.62
N HIS A 131 -10.40 0.58 2.04
CA HIS A 131 -9.79 1.81 1.50
C HIS A 131 -9.37 1.67 0.04
N LEU A 132 -8.76 0.53 -0.34
CA LEU A 132 -8.44 0.21 -1.73
C LEU A 132 -9.71 0.08 -2.58
N ALA A 133 -10.76 -0.56 -2.07
CA ALA A 133 -12.05 -0.64 -2.74
C ALA A 133 -12.65 0.75 -3.03
N LEU A 134 -12.54 1.69 -2.08
CA LEU A 134 -12.95 3.09 -2.30
C LEU A 134 -12.07 3.80 -3.33
N THR A 135 -10.75 3.63 -3.23
CA THR A 135 -9.77 4.32 -4.07
C THR A 135 -9.86 3.89 -5.53
N THR A 136 -10.23 2.63 -5.76
CA THR A 136 -10.30 2.00 -7.09
C THR A 136 -11.72 1.83 -7.60
N ALA A 137 -12.70 2.51 -6.98
CA ALA A 137 -14.09 2.45 -7.39
C ALA A 137 -14.29 2.99 -8.82
N VAL A 138 -14.97 2.21 -9.65
CA VAL A 138 -15.33 2.56 -11.03
C VAL A 138 -16.76 2.13 -11.32
N GLU A 139 -17.37 2.72 -12.35
CA GLU A 139 -18.65 2.21 -12.84
C GLU A 139 -18.46 0.83 -13.47
N LYS A 140 -19.45 -0.07 -13.33
CA LYS A 140 -19.36 -1.47 -13.80
C LYS A 140 -19.02 -1.59 -15.30
N ASN A 141 -19.38 -0.58 -16.09
CA ASN A 141 -19.14 -0.55 -17.53
C ASN A 141 -17.71 -0.13 -17.91
N GLN A 142 -16.89 0.31 -16.95
CA GLN A 142 -15.50 0.73 -17.16
C GLN A 142 -14.47 -0.40 -16.95
N LEU A 143 -14.92 -1.61 -16.58
CA LEU A 143 -14.05 -2.79 -16.45
C LEU A 143 -13.45 -3.26 -17.79
N ILE A 144 -13.83 -2.65 -18.92
CA ILE A 144 -13.68 -3.24 -20.24
C ILE A 144 -13.02 -2.26 -21.21
N THR A 145 -11.69 -2.32 -21.26
CA THR A 145 -10.87 -2.31 -22.50
C THR A 145 -9.58 -3.06 -22.23
#